data_AF-A0A7X0NMH3-F1
#
_entry.id   AF-A0A7X0NMH3-F1
#
_cell.length_a   1.000
_cell.length_b   1.000
_cell.length_c   1.000
_cell.angle_alpha   90.00
_cell.angle_beta   90.00
_cell.angle_gamma   90.00
#
_symmetry.space_group_name_H-M   'P 1'
#
loop_
_entity.id
_entity.type
_entity.pdbx_description
1 polymer ?
#
loop_
_entity_poly.entity_id
_entity_poly.type
_entity_poly.pdbx_seq_one_letter_code
_entity_poly.pdbx_strand_id
1 'polypeptide(L)'
;MGSLVLVVRLVLADVRRHRAQAAMLLLAVTIATATLALGLSLSGTSRTLYEQTRAATAGPDVVALSGDTGPAVTSALTELADAPEVAGHHGPYRIVYADLTTRGSVTSPVVVHGFAEQPGALNRPLVTSGHWVRSGGTVLERGFATALGIGVGDQVTIAGQPYPVVGIAVTAATSIYPWAAQIGPGGGPSDYTGLAWMTRQDARTLASSHDLPVTTAMDLKLRDPAATETFRDAHRHSDARINFHSWQFKAEQDAVILRGTQPILVLGSWLLSFLAITGVAALATGRAVQQTRRAGLLKAVGATPGLIGAVLLTEYLAVALLADVLGLLIARLTAPVVASPTASRIGDLGGPTGPVIAATTLLAVAVAVLSALRPTLRALRTATVTALADTAHRPRRRPWLTALSALLPTPFLLGLRLTIRRPGRAVLQACSTATTLIALTGLLSLSVQSSRGYGLNGSSAIPNLRDENAGHLLIAVSALLIALAVVNTITFTWTTATEARPSLAVARALGATPGQVSAGLSIAQLLPCLPGAVIGIPLGIAVFSAFSARNAVLAPFSTMLIAALATLLVTVALTALPARLAARRSVSQTLSAETT
;
A
#
# COMPACT_ATOMS: atom_id res chain seq x y z
N MET A 1 32.66 15.16 28.03
CA MET A 1 32.01 16.04 27.03
C MET A 1 32.82 16.26 25.75
N GLY A 2 34.17 16.35 25.80
CA GLY A 2 35.00 16.62 24.61
C GLY A 2 34.90 15.61 23.46
N SER A 3 34.79 14.30 23.75
CA SER A 3 34.66 13.27 22.70
C SER A 3 33.34 13.35 21.92
N LEU A 4 32.24 13.67 22.61
CA LEU A 4 30.90 13.77 22.02
C LEU A 4 30.80 14.98 21.08
N VAL A 5 31.37 16.12 21.49
CA VAL A 5 31.47 17.33 20.65
C VAL A 5 32.37 17.10 19.44
N LEU A 6 33.47 16.36 19.59
CA LEU A 6 34.36 15.98 18.48
C LEU A 6 33.61 15.13 17.45
N VAL A 7 32.88 14.10 17.90
CA VAL A 7 32.06 13.24 17.03
C VAL A 7 31.04 14.08 16.28
N VAL A 8 30.27 14.95 16.96
CA VAL A 8 29.27 15.82 16.33
C VAL A 8 29.90 16.75 15.28
N ARG A 9 31.05 17.37 15.57
CA ARG A 9 31.76 18.23 14.61
C ARG A 9 32.25 17.45 13.38
N LEU A 10 32.80 16.26 13.59
CA LEU A 10 33.26 15.39 12.50
C LEU A 10 32.09 14.97 11.61
N VAL A 11 30.96 14.56 12.21
CA VAL A 11 29.73 14.20 11.50
C VAL A 11 29.21 15.38 10.68
N LEU A 12 29.07 16.57 11.27
CA LEU A 12 28.60 17.77 10.58
C LEU A 12 29.53 18.19 9.42
N ALA A 13 30.84 18.11 9.63
CA ALA A 13 31.82 18.40 8.59
C ALA A 13 31.73 17.38 7.45
N ASP A 14 31.51 16.10 7.76
CA ASP A 14 31.47 15.04 6.75
C ASP A 14 30.19 15.10 5.91
N VAL A 15 29.03 15.32 6.54
CA VAL A 15 27.75 15.56 5.86
C VAL A 15 27.84 16.77 4.93
N ARG A 16 28.49 17.86 5.37
CA ARG A 16 28.68 19.07 4.55
C ARG A 16 29.61 18.87 3.36
N ARG A 17 30.60 17.99 3.46
CA ARG A 17 31.53 17.65 2.36
C ARG A 17 30.94 16.64 1.39
N HIS A 18 30.04 15.78 1.86
CA HIS A 18 29.44 14.69 1.08
C HIS A 18 27.93 14.82 0.92
N ARG A 19 27.43 16.06 0.71
CA ARG A 19 26.00 16.39 0.64
C ARG A 19 25.18 15.50 -0.28
N ALA A 20 25.69 15.22 -1.48
CA ALA A 20 25.00 14.35 -2.45
C ALA A 20 24.78 12.94 -1.89
N GLN A 21 25.75 12.40 -1.15
CA GLN A 21 25.63 11.08 -0.55
C GLN A 21 24.67 11.10 0.63
N ALA A 22 24.78 12.07 1.54
CA ALA A 22 23.85 12.19 2.66
C ALA A 22 22.40 12.36 2.16
N ALA A 23 22.17 13.22 1.16
CA ALA A 23 20.86 13.44 0.54
C ALA A 23 20.28 12.17 -0.09
N MET A 24 21.09 11.33 -0.74
CA MET A 24 20.62 10.07 -1.31
C MET A 24 20.26 9.03 -0.25
N LEU A 25 21.03 8.93 0.85
CA LEU A 25 20.66 8.07 1.98
C LEU A 25 19.32 8.54 2.55
N LEU A 26 19.23 9.84 2.81
CA LEU A 26 18.05 10.47 3.37
C LEU A 26 16.82 10.17 2.51
N LEU A 27 16.90 10.45 1.20
CA LEU A 27 15.79 10.23 0.26
C LEU A 27 15.36 8.76 0.21
N ALA A 28 16.30 7.83 0.10
CA ALA A 28 15.98 6.40 0.00
C ALA A 28 15.34 5.85 1.28
N VAL A 29 15.89 6.21 2.45
CA VAL A 29 15.32 5.78 3.74
C VAL A 29 13.96 6.45 3.98
N THR A 30 13.80 7.73 3.61
CA THR A 30 12.52 8.46 3.75
C THR A 30 11.41 7.77 2.98
N ILE A 31 11.67 7.41 1.72
CA ILE A 31 10.69 6.72 0.88
C ILE A 31 10.41 5.32 1.40
N ALA A 32 11.44 4.57 1.81
CA ALA A 32 11.27 3.24 2.39
C ALA A 32 10.41 3.29 3.66
N THR A 33 10.68 4.21 4.59
CA THR A 33 9.89 4.43 5.79
C THR A 33 8.46 4.84 5.45
N ALA A 34 8.26 5.84 4.58
CA ALA A 34 6.92 6.30 4.20
C ALA A 34 6.07 5.14 3.63
N THR A 35 6.71 4.32 2.79
CA THR A 35 6.06 3.18 2.15
C THR A 35 5.70 2.08 3.16
N LEU A 36 6.63 1.72 4.05
CA LEU A 36 6.38 0.75 5.11
C LEU A 36 5.29 1.23 6.08
N ALA A 37 5.34 2.52 6.45
CA ALA A 37 4.36 3.14 7.33
C ALA A 37 2.96 3.11 6.72
N LEU A 38 2.81 3.48 5.44
CA LEU A 38 1.53 3.40 4.72
C LEU A 38 1.04 1.95 4.64
N GLY A 39 1.90 1.01 4.24
CA GLY A 39 1.52 -0.40 4.11
C GLY A 39 1.03 -1.04 5.43
N LEU A 40 1.74 -0.78 6.54
CA LEU A 40 1.35 -1.28 7.86
C LEU A 40 0.16 -0.54 8.47
N SER A 41 -0.01 0.75 8.17
CA SER A 41 -1.16 1.51 8.68
C SER A 41 -2.46 1.10 8.00
N LEU A 42 -2.41 0.72 6.72
CA LEU A 42 -3.60 0.27 5.98
C LEU A 42 -4.07 -1.13 6.40
N SER A 43 -3.22 -1.97 7.00
CA SER A 43 -3.53 -3.38 7.27
C SER A 43 -4.34 -3.65 8.56
N GLY A 44 -4.81 -2.61 9.27
CA GLY A 44 -5.56 -2.77 10.53
C GLY A 44 -6.65 -1.72 10.81
N THR A 45 -6.89 -0.78 9.90
CA THR A 45 -7.83 0.35 10.11
C THR A 45 -9.30 -0.05 10.06
N SER A 46 -9.66 -1.12 9.34
CA SER A 46 -11.06 -1.51 9.19
C SER A 46 -11.71 -1.89 10.53
N ARG A 47 -11.01 -2.63 11.40
CA ARG A 47 -11.61 -3.07 12.68
C ARG A 47 -11.82 -1.91 13.64
N THR A 48 -10.82 -1.04 13.78
CA THR A 48 -10.86 0.12 14.69
C THR A 48 -11.94 1.13 14.26
N LEU A 49 -12.07 1.39 12.96
CA LEU A 49 -13.14 2.25 12.43
C LEU A 49 -14.54 1.65 12.64
N TYR A 50 -14.69 0.33 12.55
CA TYR A 50 -15.97 -0.34 12.85
C TYR A 50 -16.33 -0.18 14.33
N GLU A 51 -15.39 -0.46 15.23
CA GLU A 51 -15.60 -0.35 16.68
C GLU A 51 -15.98 1.08 17.11
N GLN A 52 -15.31 2.11 16.54
CA GLN A 52 -15.66 3.51 16.76
C GLN A 52 -17.08 3.86 16.27
N THR A 53 -17.42 3.43 15.05
CA THR A 53 -18.75 3.65 14.46
C THR A 53 -19.83 2.94 15.29
N ARG A 54 -19.53 1.73 15.77
CA ARG A 54 -20.43 0.95 16.63
C ARG A 54 -20.69 1.62 17.96
N ALA A 55 -19.67 2.17 18.59
CA ALA A 55 -19.82 2.93 19.83
C ALA A 55 -20.68 4.19 19.60
N ALA A 56 -20.44 4.92 18.51
CA ALA A 56 -21.20 6.14 18.19
C ALA A 56 -22.68 5.89 17.85
N THR A 57 -22.97 4.74 17.21
CA THR A 57 -24.31 4.40 16.69
C THR A 57 -25.09 3.43 17.58
N ALA A 58 -24.57 3.10 18.77
CA ALA A 58 -25.14 2.09 19.66
C ALA A 58 -25.47 0.78 18.90
N GLY A 59 -24.50 0.27 18.14
CA GLY A 59 -24.70 -0.88 17.28
C GLY A 59 -25.02 -2.17 18.06
N PRO A 60 -25.90 -3.05 17.54
CA PRO A 60 -26.29 -4.29 18.20
C PRO A 60 -25.14 -5.28 18.39
N ASP A 61 -25.32 -6.25 19.30
CA ASP A 61 -24.44 -7.41 19.42
C ASP A 61 -24.84 -8.51 18.42
N VAL A 62 -26.15 -8.71 18.23
CA VAL A 62 -26.73 -9.68 17.29
C VAL A 62 -27.83 -8.99 16.49
N VAL A 63 -27.91 -9.32 15.19
CA VAL A 63 -29.09 -9.01 14.38
C VAL A 63 -29.72 -10.32 13.95
N ALA A 64 -30.97 -10.54 14.37
CA ALA A 64 -31.81 -11.67 13.99
C ALA A 64 -32.67 -11.29 12.78
N LEU A 65 -32.67 -12.13 11.75
CA LEU A 65 -33.34 -11.89 10.47
C LEU A 65 -34.21 -13.08 10.10
N SER A 66 -35.43 -12.81 9.63
CA SER A 66 -36.30 -13.82 9.01
C SER A 66 -36.82 -13.31 7.68
N GLY A 67 -36.58 -14.09 6.62
CA GLY A 67 -37.21 -13.87 5.31
C GLY A 67 -38.67 -14.32 5.28
N ASP A 68 -39.09 -15.13 6.26
CA ASP A 68 -40.46 -15.57 6.40
C ASP A 68 -41.27 -14.51 7.16
N THR A 69 -42.57 -14.44 6.92
CA THR A 69 -43.49 -13.49 7.59
C THR A 69 -44.65 -14.22 8.25
N GLY A 70 -45.24 -13.63 9.29
CA GLY A 70 -46.44 -14.16 9.95
C GLY A 70 -46.35 -14.21 11.48
N PRO A 71 -47.39 -14.74 12.14
CA PRO A 71 -47.47 -14.78 13.60
C PRO A 71 -46.37 -15.62 14.26
N ALA A 72 -45.97 -16.73 13.64
CA ALA A 72 -44.92 -17.62 14.16
C ALA A 72 -43.56 -16.90 14.25
N VAL A 73 -43.16 -16.20 13.18
CA VAL A 73 -41.93 -15.39 13.15
C VAL A 73 -41.99 -14.25 14.16
N THR A 74 -43.14 -13.58 14.27
CA THR A 74 -43.33 -12.49 15.23
C THR A 74 -43.20 -12.98 16.67
N SER A 75 -43.77 -14.14 16.97
CA SER A 75 -43.70 -14.77 18.30
C SER A 75 -42.26 -15.18 18.62
N ALA A 76 -41.57 -15.87 17.70
CA ALA A 76 -40.18 -16.27 17.89
C ALA A 76 -39.22 -15.09 18.08
N LEU A 77 -39.42 -13.98 17.36
CA LEU A 77 -38.65 -12.75 17.57
C LEU A 77 -38.98 -12.10 18.93
N THR A 78 -40.21 -12.19 19.41
CA THR A 78 -40.60 -11.65 20.73
C THR A 78 -39.98 -12.48 21.86
N GLU A 79 -40.00 -13.81 21.73
CA GLU A 79 -39.31 -14.72 22.67
C GLU A 79 -37.80 -14.44 22.75
N LEU A 80 -37.16 -14.14 21.61
CA LEU A 80 -35.76 -13.70 21.58
C LEU A 80 -35.52 -12.40 22.32
N ALA A 81 -36.46 -11.44 22.25
CA ALA A 81 -36.34 -10.16 22.94
C ALA A 81 -36.45 -10.30 24.47
N ASP A 82 -37.25 -11.27 24.93
CA ASP A 82 -37.50 -11.54 26.35
C ASP A 82 -36.49 -12.52 26.99
N ALA A 83 -35.55 -13.05 26.19
CA ALA A 83 -34.55 -14.00 26.66
C ALA A 83 -33.64 -13.42 27.77
N PRO A 84 -33.25 -14.21 28.78
CA PRO A 84 -32.46 -13.74 29.93
C PRO A 84 -31.02 -13.35 29.57
N GLU A 85 -30.54 -13.61 28.38
CA GLU A 85 -29.25 -13.14 27.89
C GLU A 85 -29.33 -11.74 27.28
N VAL A 86 -30.54 -11.27 26.94
CA VAL A 86 -30.78 -10.00 26.25
C VAL A 86 -30.96 -8.86 27.27
N ALA A 87 -30.18 -7.80 27.07
CA ALA A 87 -30.21 -6.58 27.87
C ALA A 87 -31.14 -5.51 27.28
N GLY A 88 -31.43 -5.60 25.98
CA GLY A 88 -32.33 -4.70 25.27
C GLY A 88 -32.40 -5.03 23.79
N HIS A 89 -33.41 -4.49 23.09
CA HIS A 89 -33.63 -4.77 21.68
C HIS A 89 -34.13 -3.53 20.92
N HIS A 90 -34.00 -3.57 19.59
CA HIS A 90 -34.63 -2.62 18.68
C HIS A 90 -35.33 -3.40 17.55
N GLY A 91 -36.61 -3.10 17.34
CA GLY A 91 -37.47 -3.85 16.42
C GLY A 91 -38.57 -4.65 17.14
N PRO A 92 -39.29 -5.52 16.42
CA PRO A 92 -39.02 -5.90 15.03
C PRO A 92 -39.27 -4.75 14.04
N TYR A 93 -38.45 -4.66 13.00
CA TYR A 93 -38.62 -3.71 11.90
C TYR A 93 -38.50 -4.40 10.54
N ARG A 94 -39.04 -3.76 9.50
CA ARG A 94 -39.07 -4.29 8.14
C ARG A 94 -37.90 -3.76 7.32
N ILE A 95 -37.30 -4.66 6.56
CA ILE A 95 -36.31 -4.40 5.51
C ILE A 95 -37.00 -4.69 4.18
N VAL A 96 -37.23 -3.66 3.37
CA VAL A 96 -37.92 -3.75 2.07
C VAL A 96 -36.89 -3.70 0.97
N TYR A 97 -36.93 -4.66 0.05
CA TYR A 97 -35.99 -4.75 -1.07
C TYR A 97 -36.59 -4.01 -2.27
N ALA A 98 -35.88 -3.02 -2.78
CA ALA A 98 -36.35 -2.15 -3.85
C ALA A 98 -35.20 -1.73 -4.77
N ASP A 99 -35.53 -1.03 -5.84
CA ASP A 99 -34.56 -0.31 -6.67
C ASP A 99 -34.66 1.19 -6.42
N LEU A 100 -33.51 1.85 -6.35
CA LEU A 100 -33.36 3.29 -6.30
C LEU A 100 -32.79 3.80 -7.62
N THR A 101 -33.50 4.72 -8.26
CA THR A 101 -33.08 5.41 -9.49
C THR A 101 -32.78 6.87 -9.20
N THR A 102 -31.62 7.34 -9.67
CA THR A 102 -31.22 8.75 -9.57
C THR A 102 -31.70 9.56 -10.77
N ARG A 103 -31.62 10.90 -10.68
CA ARG A 103 -31.97 11.80 -11.80
C ARG A 103 -31.18 11.52 -13.09
N GLY A 104 -29.97 10.94 -12.97
CA GLY A 104 -29.14 10.52 -14.11
C GLY A 104 -29.51 9.15 -14.71
N SER A 105 -30.67 8.58 -14.34
CA SER A 105 -31.12 7.23 -14.75
C SER A 105 -30.20 6.09 -14.30
N VAL A 106 -29.42 6.31 -13.24
CA VAL A 106 -28.62 5.26 -12.61
C VAL A 106 -29.51 4.52 -11.63
N THR A 107 -29.66 3.21 -11.81
CA THR A 107 -30.47 2.34 -10.94
C THR A 107 -29.57 1.43 -10.10
N SER A 108 -29.80 1.43 -8.78
CA SER A 108 -29.15 0.56 -7.80
C SER A 108 -30.18 -0.21 -6.98
N PRO A 109 -29.94 -1.48 -6.67
CA PRO A 109 -30.67 -2.15 -5.59
C PRO A 109 -30.44 -1.39 -4.28
N VAL A 110 -31.50 -1.26 -3.49
CA VAL A 110 -31.52 -0.61 -2.17
C VAL A 110 -32.37 -1.44 -1.22
N VAL A 111 -31.94 -1.55 0.03
CA VAL A 111 -32.81 -1.97 1.11
C VAL A 111 -33.28 -0.77 1.91
N VAL A 112 -34.60 -0.72 2.13
CA VAL A 112 -35.25 0.34 2.88
C VAL A 112 -35.61 -0.18 4.26
N HIS A 113 -35.00 0.41 5.28
CA HIS A 113 -35.27 0.10 6.68
C HIS A 113 -36.37 1.02 7.23
N GLY A 114 -37.47 0.43 7.72
CA GLY A 114 -38.55 1.17 8.35
C GLY A 114 -38.24 1.53 9.81
N PHE A 115 -37.99 2.81 10.09
CA PHE A 115 -37.58 3.31 11.41
C PHE A 115 -38.61 4.25 12.05
N ALA A 116 -38.51 4.41 13.37
CA ALA A 116 -39.24 5.46 14.07
C ALA A 116 -38.57 6.83 13.82
N GLU A 117 -39.36 7.90 13.85
CA GLU A 117 -38.85 9.27 13.70
C GLU A 117 -37.93 9.70 14.85
N GLN A 118 -38.03 9.02 16.00
CA GLN A 118 -37.07 9.15 17.09
C GLN A 118 -36.32 7.81 17.23
N PRO A 119 -34.99 7.79 16.97
CA PRO A 119 -34.18 6.60 17.19
C PRO A 119 -34.22 6.14 18.65
N GLY A 120 -34.25 4.82 18.86
CA GLY A 120 -34.22 4.22 20.20
C GLY A 120 -32.82 4.22 20.84
N ALA A 121 -32.69 3.50 21.96
CA ALA A 121 -31.43 3.34 22.68
C ALA A 121 -30.43 2.38 21.99
N LEU A 122 -30.93 1.51 21.10
CA LEU A 122 -30.15 0.54 20.32
C LEU A 122 -30.38 0.79 18.82
N ASN A 123 -29.37 0.56 17.99
CA ASN A 123 -29.36 0.87 16.56
C ASN A 123 -29.80 2.32 16.31
N ARG A 124 -28.92 3.25 16.66
CA ARG A 124 -29.11 4.69 16.52
C ARG A 124 -28.19 5.20 15.40
N PRO A 125 -28.64 5.19 14.13
CA PRO A 125 -27.87 5.75 13.04
C PRO A 125 -27.50 7.21 13.34
N LEU A 126 -26.24 7.56 13.09
CA LEU A 126 -25.73 8.89 13.34
C LEU A 126 -25.86 9.72 12.06
N VAL A 127 -26.74 10.72 12.09
CA VAL A 127 -26.92 11.67 11.00
C VAL A 127 -25.70 12.57 10.92
N THR A 128 -25.13 12.66 9.72
CA THR A 128 -23.90 13.42 9.48
C THR A 128 -24.14 14.65 8.62
N SER A 129 -25.24 14.64 7.86
CA SER A 129 -25.74 15.79 7.10
C SER A 129 -27.27 15.75 7.09
N GLY A 130 -27.93 16.91 7.15
CA GLY A 130 -29.40 17.00 7.14
C GLY A 130 -30.03 16.59 8.47
N HIS A 131 -31.19 15.94 8.42
CA HIS A 131 -31.92 15.48 9.61
C HIS A 131 -32.34 14.01 9.51
N TRP A 132 -32.72 13.43 10.65
CA TRP A 132 -33.24 12.07 10.68
C TRP A 132 -34.61 11.98 9.99
N VAL A 133 -35.05 10.76 9.74
CA VAL A 133 -36.23 10.47 8.91
C VAL A 133 -37.50 11.14 9.45
N ARG A 134 -38.32 11.63 8.51
CA ARG A 134 -39.67 12.19 8.71
C ARG A 134 -40.58 11.64 7.61
N SER A 135 -41.88 11.64 7.83
CA SER A 135 -42.85 11.18 6.82
C SER A 135 -42.60 11.83 5.46
N GLY A 136 -42.52 11.01 4.42
CA GLY A 136 -42.31 11.47 3.04
C GLY A 136 -40.87 11.84 2.68
N GLY A 137 -39.89 11.61 3.57
CA GLY A 137 -38.47 11.79 3.28
C GLY A 137 -37.66 10.50 3.44
N THR A 138 -36.52 10.43 2.78
CA THR A 138 -35.58 9.31 2.90
C THR A 138 -34.21 9.77 3.40
N VAL A 139 -33.57 8.97 4.25
CA VAL A 139 -32.18 9.18 4.68
C VAL A 139 -31.34 8.11 4.01
N LEU A 140 -30.23 8.49 3.37
CA LEU A 140 -29.33 7.53 2.73
C LEU A 140 -28.12 7.21 3.60
N GLU A 141 -27.64 5.98 3.50
CA GLU A 141 -26.34 5.61 4.08
C GLU A 141 -25.22 6.37 3.35
N ARG A 142 -24.24 6.84 4.12
CA ARG A 142 -23.23 7.76 3.62
C ARG A 142 -22.38 7.18 2.48
N GLY A 143 -21.98 5.91 2.57
CA GLY A 143 -21.26 5.23 1.49
C GLY A 143 -22.08 5.19 0.21
N PHE A 144 -23.36 4.83 0.33
CA PHE A 144 -24.30 4.76 -0.79
C PHE A 144 -24.58 6.14 -1.42
N ALA A 145 -24.81 7.17 -0.59
CA ALA A 145 -25.01 8.54 -1.05
C ALA A 145 -23.77 9.08 -1.80
N THR A 146 -22.57 8.78 -1.28
CA THR A 146 -21.30 9.19 -1.91
C THR A 146 -21.11 8.48 -3.25
N ALA A 147 -21.38 7.18 -3.33
CA ALA A 147 -21.26 6.40 -4.56
C ALA A 147 -22.22 6.87 -5.66
N LEU A 148 -23.41 7.35 -5.28
CA LEU A 148 -24.40 7.91 -6.21
C LEU A 148 -24.20 9.40 -6.50
N GLY A 149 -23.29 10.08 -5.79
CA GLY A 149 -23.10 11.53 -5.90
C GLY A 149 -24.30 12.34 -5.40
N ILE A 150 -25.01 11.84 -4.39
CA ILE A 150 -26.27 12.40 -3.89
C ILE A 150 -26.04 13.15 -2.57
N GLY A 151 -26.54 14.38 -2.51
CA GLY A 151 -26.56 15.22 -1.32
C GLY A 151 -27.92 15.30 -0.64
N VAL A 152 -27.95 16.00 0.50
CA VAL A 152 -29.21 16.38 1.16
C VAL A 152 -29.92 17.44 0.30
N GLY A 153 -31.21 17.25 0.05
CA GLY A 153 -32.03 18.10 -0.82
C GLY A 153 -32.23 17.54 -2.24
N ASP A 154 -31.44 16.55 -2.64
CA ASP A 154 -31.65 15.85 -3.91
C ASP A 154 -32.91 14.97 -3.87
N GLN A 155 -33.41 14.59 -5.04
CA GLN A 155 -34.51 13.64 -5.17
C GLN A 155 -34.01 12.30 -5.73
N VAL A 156 -34.53 11.22 -5.14
CA VAL A 156 -34.33 9.85 -5.57
C VAL A 156 -35.66 9.18 -5.81
N THR A 157 -35.71 8.25 -6.75
CA THR A 157 -36.92 7.48 -7.03
C THR A 157 -36.73 6.08 -6.47
N ILE A 158 -37.53 5.65 -5.50
CA ILE A 158 -37.46 4.30 -4.91
C ILE A 158 -38.71 3.53 -5.35
N ALA A 159 -38.53 2.39 -6.02
CA ALA A 159 -39.60 1.60 -6.64
C ALA A 159 -40.57 2.47 -7.46
N GLY A 160 -40.04 3.38 -8.28
CA GLY A 160 -40.85 4.28 -9.12
C GLY A 160 -41.46 5.49 -8.41
N GLN A 161 -41.32 5.63 -7.09
CA GLN A 161 -41.86 6.75 -6.31
C GLN A 161 -40.78 7.76 -5.90
N PRO A 162 -40.96 9.08 -6.12
CA PRO A 162 -39.97 10.09 -5.79
C PRO A 162 -39.96 10.42 -4.29
N TYR A 163 -38.77 10.50 -3.71
CA TYR A 163 -38.53 10.90 -2.33
C TYR A 163 -37.39 11.93 -2.24
N PRO A 164 -37.55 13.02 -1.47
CA PRO A 164 -36.44 13.91 -1.13
C PRO A 164 -35.48 13.23 -0.15
N VAL A 165 -34.19 13.40 -0.39
CA VAL A 165 -33.12 12.98 0.52
C VAL A 165 -32.99 14.03 1.61
N VAL A 166 -33.50 13.71 2.79
CA VAL A 166 -33.55 14.65 3.93
C VAL A 166 -32.35 14.54 4.86
N GLY A 167 -31.56 13.49 4.73
CA GLY A 167 -30.36 13.29 5.52
C GLY A 167 -29.42 12.23 4.96
N ILE A 168 -28.19 12.25 5.48
CA ILE A 168 -27.17 11.24 5.26
C ILE A 168 -26.70 10.74 6.61
N ALA A 169 -26.67 9.43 6.82
CA ALA A 169 -26.33 8.82 8.10
C ALA A 169 -25.37 7.63 7.98
N VAL A 170 -24.77 7.23 9.10
CA VAL A 170 -23.93 6.04 9.24
C VAL A 170 -24.49 5.10 10.31
N THR A 171 -24.26 3.80 10.16
CA THR A 171 -24.68 2.76 11.13
C THR A 171 -23.62 1.66 11.23
N ALA A 172 -23.58 0.97 12.37
CA ALA A 172 -22.87 -0.30 12.54
C ALA A 172 -23.80 -1.52 12.62
N ALA A 173 -25.13 -1.30 12.56
CA ALA A 173 -26.12 -2.36 12.65
C ALA A 173 -26.26 -3.16 11.35
N THR A 174 -25.88 -2.58 10.22
CA THR A 174 -25.75 -3.26 8.93
C THR A 174 -24.30 -3.22 8.47
N SER A 175 -23.94 -4.09 7.53
CA SER A 175 -22.69 -3.91 6.80
C SER A 175 -22.78 -2.62 5.96
N ILE A 176 -21.63 -2.01 5.69
CA ILE A 176 -21.54 -0.81 4.85
C ILE A 176 -21.96 -1.11 3.41
N TYR A 177 -22.35 -0.08 2.66
CA TYR A 177 -22.58 -0.23 1.22
C TYR A 177 -21.38 -0.93 0.56
N PRO A 178 -21.59 -1.97 -0.28
CA PRO A 178 -22.87 -2.45 -0.84
C PRO A 178 -23.52 -3.68 -0.19
N TRP A 179 -23.36 -3.97 1.10
CA TRP A 179 -23.95 -5.18 1.72
C TRP A 179 -25.03 -4.89 2.75
N ALA A 180 -25.84 -3.86 2.49
CA ALA A 180 -26.91 -3.46 3.39
C ALA A 180 -27.98 -4.56 3.59
N ALA A 181 -28.23 -5.36 2.54
CA ALA A 181 -29.22 -6.45 2.52
C ALA A 181 -28.99 -7.59 3.52
N GLN A 182 -27.78 -7.75 4.06
CA GLN A 182 -27.41 -8.89 4.91
C GLN A 182 -27.80 -10.23 4.25
N ILE A 183 -28.75 -10.97 4.82
CA ILE A 183 -29.40 -12.13 4.18
C ILE A 183 -30.73 -11.65 3.61
N GLY A 184 -30.80 -11.54 2.28
CA GLY A 184 -32.05 -11.34 1.55
C GLY A 184 -33.03 -12.51 1.72
N PRO A 185 -34.29 -12.37 1.29
CA PRO A 185 -35.33 -13.40 1.43
C PRO A 185 -34.97 -14.75 0.76
N GLY A 186 -34.00 -14.76 -0.17
CA GLY A 186 -33.49 -15.94 -0.88
C GLY A 186 -32.29 -16.66 -0.24
N GLY A 187 -31.77 -16.22 0.91
CA GLY A 187 -30.80 -17.01 1.68
C GLY A 187 -29.32 -16.92 1.28
N GLY A 188 -28.80 -15.77 0.87
CA GLY A 188 -27.34 -15.61 0.71
C GLY A 188 -26.82 -14.18 0.47
N PRO A 189 -25.52 -13.92 0.69
CA PRO A 189 -24.89 -12.60 0.64
C PRO A 189 -24.49 -12.15 -0.79
N SER A 190 -25.37 -12.35 -1.77
CA SER A 190 -25.07 -12.11 -3.20
C SER A 190 -25.56 -10.78 -3.76
N ASP A 191 -26.42 -10.05 -3.04
CA ASP A 191 -27.15 -8.91 -3.59
C ASP A 191 -26.57 -7.59 -3.09
N TYR A 192 -25.84 -6.92 -3.99
CA TYR A 192 -25.21 -5.64 -3.74
C TYR A 192 -26.27 -4.53 -3.62
N THR A 193 -26.48 -4.03 -2.41
CA THR A 193 -27.56 -3.12 -2.06
C THR A 193 -27.07 -1.91 -1.28
N GLY A 194 -27.60 -0.75 -1.64
CA GLY A 194 -27.61 0.46 -0.83
C GLY A 194 -28.47 0.33 0.41
N LEU A 195 -28.28 1.24 1.36
CA LEU A 195 -29.17 1.38 2.51
C LEU A 195 -29.86 2.74 2.46
N ALA A 196 -31.18 2.69 2.64
CA ALA A 196 -32.01 3.85 2.89
C ALA A 196 -32.85 3.63 4.15
N TRP A 197 -33.13 4.71 4.87
CA TRP A 197 -34.07 4.71 6.00
C TRP A 197 -35.29 5.55 5.65
N MET A 198 -36.47 4.98 5.92
CA MET A 198 -37.77 5.63 5.78
C MET A 198 -38.57 5.45 7.08
N THR A 199 -39.66 6.19 7.26
CA THR A 199 -40.51 5.95 8.43
C THR A 199 -41.12 4.54 8.35
N ARG A 200 -41.47 3.93 9.50
CA ARG A 200 -42.15 2.62 9.53
C ARG A 200 -43.41 2.60 8.67
N GLN A 201 -44.15 3.71 8.62
CA GLN A 201 -45.35 3.84 7.81
C GLN A 201 -45.00 3.89 6.31
N ASP A 202 -44.06 4.73 5.91
CA ASP A 202 -43.68 4.87 4.49
C ASP A 202 -43.06 3.59 3.94
N ALA A 203 -42.18 2.92 4.70
CA ALA A 203 -41.62 1.63 4.31
C ALA A 203 -42.69 0.55 4.16
N ARG A 204 -43.73 0.55 5.02
CA ARG A 204 -44.87 -0.37 4.89
C ARG A 204 -45.68 -0.08 3.63
N THR A 205 -45.98 1.19 3.37
CA THR A 205 -46.69 1.61 2.15
C THR A 205 -45.91 1.26 0.88
N LEU A 206 -44.59 1.47 0.89
CA LEU A 206 -43.71 1.11 -0.21
C LEU A 206 -43.76 -0.39 -0.50
N ALA A 207 -43.65 -1.23 0.55
CA ALA A 207 -43.73 -2.68 0.41
C ALA A 207 -45.08 -3.14 -0.16
N SER A 208 -46.20 -2.62 0.36
CA SER A 208 -47.55 -3.04 -0.04
C SER A 208 -47.98 -2.53 -1.41
N SER A 209 -47.48 -1.36 -1.85
CA SER A 209 -47.88 -0.76 -3.13
C SER A 209 -47.31 -1.48 -4.36
N HIS A 210 -46.20 -2.20 -4.20
CA HIS A 210 -45.46 -2.82 -5.31
C HIS A 210 -45.16 -4.32 -5.08
N ASP A 211 -45.81 -4.95 -4.09
CA ASP A 211 -45.58 -6.36 -3.70
C ASP A 211 -44.09 -6.70 -3.53
N LEU A 212 -43.35 -5.79 -2.88
CA LEU A 212 -41.90 -5.91 -2.77
C LEU A 212 -41.52 -6.96 -1.71
N PRO A 213 -40.40 -7.69 -1.90
CA PRO A 213 -39.90 -8.62 -0.91
C PRO A 213 -39.57 -7.92 0.41
N VAL A 214 -39.93 -8.55 1.53
CA VAL A 214 -39.70 -8.01 2.88
C VAL A 214 -39.00 -9.05 3.75
N THR A 215 -38.00 -8.60 4.52
CA THR A 215 -37.38 -9.34 5.62
C THR A 215 -37.69 -8.65 6.94
N THR A 216 -37.95 -9.42 7.99
CA THR A 216 -38.13 -8.89 9.34
C THR A 216 -36.83 -9.00 10.11
N ALA A 217 -36.40 -7.90 10.71
CA ALA A 217 -35.18 -7.82 11.49
C ALA A 217 -35.46 -7.42 12.93
N MET A 218 -34.63 -7.94 13.84
CA MET A 218 -34.56 -7.52 15.23
C MET A 218 -33.11 -7.40 15.67
N ASP A 219 -32.78 -6.25 16.24
CA ASP A 219 -31.48 -5.95 16.79
C ASP A 219 -31.48 -6.27 18.28
N LEU A 220 -30.47 -7.02 18.75
CA LEU A 220 -30.36 -7.45 20.14
C LEU A 220 -29.05 -6.95 20.75
N LYS A 221 -29.14 -6.48 21.99
CA LYS A 221 -28.02 -6.18 22.87
C LYS A 221 -27.92 -7.32 23.89
N LEU A 222 -26.78 -7.98 23.96
CA LEU A 222 -26.54 -9.04 24.93
C LEU A 222 -25.96 -8.46 26.23
N ARG A 223 -26.24 -9.13 27.35
CA ARG A 223 -25.62 -8.82 28.66
C ARG A 223 -24.12 -9.08 28.62
N ASP A 224 -23.69 -10.13 27.92
CA ASP A 224 -22.29 -10.40 27.57
C ASP A 224 -22.07 -10.32 26.05
N PRO A 225 -21.41 -9.26 25.54
CA PRO A 225 -21.08 -9.11 24.12
C PRO A 225 -20.15 -10.18 23.53
N ALA A 226 -19.47 -10.97 24.37
CA ALA A 226 -18.59 -12.07 23.92
C ALA A 226 -19.35 -13.39 23.72
N ALA A 227 -20.52 -13.55 24.35
CA ALA A 227 -21.33 -14.77 24.32
C ALA A 227 -22.19 -14.92 23.05
N THR A 228 -21.91 -14.15 21.99
CA THR A 228 -22.72 -14.09 20.77
C THR A 228 -22.89 -15.44 20.07
N GLU A 229 -21.84 -16.26 20.06
CA GLU A 229 -21.83 -17.57 19.43
C GLU A 229 -22.68 -18.58 20.22
N THR A 230 -22.50 -18.60 21.54
CA THR A 230 -23.30 -19.43 22.45
C THR A 230 -24.78 -19.07 22.39
N PHE A 231 -25.11 -17.78 22.36
CA PHE A 231 -26.49 -17.30 22.19
C PHE A 231 -27.10 -17.81 20.88
N ARG A 232 -26.35 -17.73 19.76
CA ARG A 232 -26.80 -18.21 18.46
C ARG A 232 -27.08 -19.71 18.46
N ASP A 233 -26.19 -20.51 19.05
CA ASP A 233 -26.35 -21.96 19.07
C ASP A 233 -27.53 -22.42 19.94
N ALA A 234 -27.77 -21.73 21.06
CA ALA A 234 -28.93 -21.98 21.92
C ALA A 234 -30.27 -21.71 21.21
N HIS A 235 -30.32 -20.71 20.33
CA HIS A 235 -31.54 -20.28 19.64
C HIS A 235 -31.62 -20.72 18.17
N ARG A 236 -30.73 -21.62 17.73
CA ARG A 236 -30.66 -22.09 16.34
C ARG A 236 -31.88 -22.93 15.93
N HIS A 237 -32.55 -23.57 16.89
CA HIS A 237 -33.63 -24.52 16.67
C HIS A 237 -35.03 -23.93 16.91
N SER A 238 -35.23 -22.63 16.66
CA SER A 238 -36.56 -22.03 16.71
C SER A 238 -37.47 -22.61 15.61
N ASP A 239 -38.77 -22.72 15.89
CA ASP A 239 -39.78 -23.18 14.91
C ASP A 239 -39.87 -22.26 13.67
N ALA A 240 -39.34 -21.04 13.77
CA ALA A 240 -39.20 -20.09 12.66
C ALA A 240 -37.76 -20.05 12.12
N ARG A 241 -37.59 -19.83 10.81
CA ARG A 241 -36.28 -19.73 10.15
C ARG A 241 -35.63 -18.37 10.45
N ILE A 242 -34.82 -18.31 11.51
CA ILE A 242 -34.11 -17.11 11.94
C ILE A 242 -32.61 -17.25 11.67
N ASN A 243 -32.05 -16.26 10.97
CA ASN A 243 -30.62 -16.12 10.76
C ASN A 243 -30.03 -15.09 11.72
N PHE A 244 -28.87 -15.38 12.29
CA PHE A 244 -28.21 -14.51 13.25
C PHE A 244 -26.88 -13.99 12.70
N HIS A 245 -26.69 -12.67 12.73
CA HIS A 245 -25.40 -12.04 12.44
C HIS A 245 -24.86 -11.35 13.68
N SER A 246 -23.68 -11.79 14.11
CA SER A 246 -22.95 -11.16 15.19
C SER A 246 -22.22 -9.90 14.74
N TRP A 247 -21.96 -9.00 15.67
CA TRP A 247 -21.11 -7.84 15.42
C TRP A 247 -19.68 -8.26 15.05
N GLN A 248 -19.17 -9.37 15.60
CA GLN A 248 -17.87 -9.93 15.22
C GLN A 248 -17.88 -10.39 13.77
N PHE A 249 -18.96 -11.07 13.34
CA PHE A 249 -19.14 -11.45 11.94
C PHE A 249 -19.19 -10.23 11.05
N LYS A 250 -19.89 -9.14 11.42
CA LYS A 250 -19.93 -7.90 10.62
C LYS A 250 -18.59 -7.18 10.57
N ALA A 251 -17.90 -7.07 11.72
CA ALA A 251 -16.55 -6.50 11.81
C ALA A 251 -15.55 -7.31 10.97
N GLU A 252 -15.67 -8.63 10.96
CA GLU A 252 -14.84 -9.51 10.16
C GLU A 252 -15.30 -9.59 8.70
N GLN A 253 -16.58 -9.51 8.38
CA GLN A 253 -17.12 -9.50 7.01
C GLN A 253 -16.69 -8.23 6.28
N ASP A 254 -16.76 -7.08 6.96
CA ASP A 254 -16.20 -5.82 6.46
C ASP A 254 -14.67 -5.89 6.29
N ALA A 255 -13.98 -6.77 7.04
CA ALA A 255 -12.56 -7.08 6.85
C ALA A 255 -12.31 -8.17 5.77
N VAL A 256 -13.21 -9.13 5.59
CA VAL A 256 -13.15 -10.26 4.64
C VAL A 256 -13.41 -9.78 3.22
N ILE A 257 -14.11 -8.67 3.04
CA ILE A 257 -14.30 -8.09 1.71
C ILE A 257 -13.13 -7.17 1.31
N LEU A 258 -12.30 -6.74 2.28
CA LEU A 258 -10.90 -6.36 2.03
C LEU A 258 -10.00 -7.60 1.80
N ARG A 259 -10.38 -8.81 2.27
CA ARG A 259 -9.58 -10.03 2.06
C ARG A 259 -9.56 -10.52 0.61
N GLY A 260 -10.54 -10.14 -0.21
CA GLY A 260 -10.47 -10.32 -1.68
C GLY A 260 -9.31 -9.59 -2.35
N THR A 261 -8.75 -8.58 -1.68
CA THR A 261 -7.60 -7.74 -2.11
C THR A 261 -6.35 -8.05 -1.27
N GLN A 262 -6.45 -8.92 -0.25
CA GLN A 262 -5.32 -9.35 0.59
C GLN A 262 -4.14 -9.88 -0.22
N PRO A 263 -4.34 -10.66 -1.30
CA PRO A 263 -3.22 -11.07 -2.13
C PRO A 263 -2.42 -9.88 -2.66
N ILE A 264 -3.10 -8.82 -3.11
CA ILE A 264 -2.45 -7.63 -3.68
C ILE A 264 -1.69 -6.85 -2.62
N LEU A 265 -2.26 -6.68 -1.41
CA LEU A 265 -1.60 -5.96 -0.33
C LEU A 265 -0.45 -6.76 0.28
N VAL A 266 -0.61 -8.07 0.46
CA VAL A 266 0.46 -8.96 0.95
C VAL A 266 1.57 -9.01 -0.09
N LEU A 267 1.26 -9.33 -1.34
CA LEU A 267 2.24 -9.37 -2.42
C LEU A 267 2.91 -8.01 -2.62
N GLY A 268 2.13 -6.92 -2.60
CA GLY A 268 2.62 -5.54 -2.63
C GLY A 268 3.59 -5.25 -1.49
N SER A 269 3.25 -5.65 -0.25
CA SER A 269 4.12 -5.54 0.92
C SER A 269 5.42 -6.33 0.76
N TRP A 270 5.36 -7.56 0.22
CA TRP A 270 6.54 -8.37 -0.05
C TRP A 270 7.43 -7.75 -1.12
N LEU A 271 6.85 -7.30 -2.24
CA LEU A 271 7.57 -6.62 -3.32
C LEU A 271 8.21 -5.31 -2.82
N LEU A 272 7.47 -4.51 -2.04
CA LEU A 272 7.97 -3.27 -1.43
C LEU A 272 9.10 -3.53 -0.44
N SER A 273 8.94 -4.54 0.43
CA SER A 273 9.98 -4.94 1.39
C SER A 273 11.24 -5.40 0.67
N PHE A 274 11.09 -6.24 -0.37
CA PHE A 274 12.21 -6.71 -1.16
C PHE A 274 12.94 -5.56 -1.87
N LEU A 275 12.19 -4.61 -2.44
CA LEU A 275 12.74 -3.45 -3.12
C LEU A 275 13.43 -2.48 -2.13
N ALA A 276 12.88 -2.33 -0.92
CA ALA A 276 13.50 -1.53 0.15
C ALA A 276 14.82 -2.17 0.62
N ILE A 277 14.84 -3.47 0.89
CA ILE A 277 16.04 -4.22 1.28
C ILE A 277 17.11 -4.11 0.19
N THR A 278 16.71 -4.22 -1.08
CA THR A 278 17.61 -4.10 -2.23
C THR A 278 18.24 -2.70 -2.30
N GLY A 279 17.46 -1.64 -2.08
CA GLY A 279 17.95 -0.27 -2.02
C GLY A 279 18.93 -0.04 -0.86
N VAL A 280 18.60 -0.54 0.32
CA VAL A 280 19.46 -0.49 1.51
C VAL A 280 20.79 -1.21 1.26
N ALA A 281 20.75 -2.41 0.69
CA ALA A 281 21.95 -3.18 0.35
C ALA A 281 22.84 -2.45 -0.66
N ALA A 282 22.24 -1.78 -1.65
CA ALA A 282 22.94 -0.96 -2.63
C ALA A 282 23.70 0.19 -1.98
N LEU A 283 23.03 0.92 -1.08
CA LEU A 283 23.57 2.06 -0.34
C LEU A 283 24.71 1.64 0.60
N ALA A 284 24.51 0.57 1.37
CA ALA A 284 25.52 0.04 2.28
C ALA A 284 26.80 -0.39 1.52
N THR A 285 26.63 -1.03 0.36
CA THR A 285 27.77 -1.50 -0.44
C THR A 285 28.52 -0.34 -1.12
N GLY A 286 27.81 0.69 -1.58
CA GLY A 286 28.41 1.85 -2.26
C GLY A 286 29.28 2.72 -1.36
N ARG A 287 28.91 2.87 -0.08
CA ARG A 287 29.64 3.73 0.86
C ARG A 287 30.86 3.06 1.49
N ALA A 288 30.83 1.74 1.65
CA ALA A 288 31.92 0.99 2.27
C ALA A 288 33.27 1.14 1.52
N VAL A 289 33.25 1.38 0.21
CA VAL A 289 34.47 1.51 -0.62
C VAL A 289 35.15 2.87 -0.46
N GLN A 290 34.39 3.95 -0.23
CA GLN A 290 34.97 5.30 -0.10
C GLN A 290 35.44 5.61 1.33
N GLN A 291 34.97 4.86 2.31
CA GLN A 291 35.30 5.09 3.72
C GLN A 291 36.51 4.29 4.21
N THR A 292 37.02 3.32 3.45
CA THR A 292 38.26 2.61 3.80
C THR A 292 39.46 3.58 3.87
N ARG A 293 39.58 4.50 2.91
CA ARG A 293 40.64 5.54 2.94
C ARG A 293 40.48 6.47 4.15
N ARG A 294 39.24 6.83 4.51
CA ARG A 294 38.96 7.69 5.67
C ARG A 294 39.25 7.01 7.00
N ALA A 295 38.85 5.76 7.15
CA ALA A 295 39.19 4.97 8.32
C ALA A 295 40.70 4.78 8.44
N GLY A 296 41.40 4.62 7.30
CA GLY A 296 42.86 4.63 7.23
C GLY A 296 43.48 5.95 7.70
N LEU A 297 42.95 7.09 7.25
CA LEU A 297 43.41 8.43 7.66
C LEU A 297 43.15 8.68 9.16
N LEU A 298 41.98 8.31 9.68
CA LEU A 298 41.67 8.42 11.10
C LEU A 298 42.60 7.53 11.94
N LYS A 299 42.86 6.30 11.50
CA LYS A 299 43.86 5.42 12.13
C LYS A 299 45.26 6.02 12.10
N ALA A 300 45.66 6.67 11.00
CA ALA A 300 46.98 7.29 10.86
C ALA A 300 47.19 8.46 11.84
N VAL A 301 46.12 9.15 12.23
CA VAL A 301 46.14 10.22 13.26
C VAL A 301 46.00 9.65 14.69
N GLY A 302 45.92 8.33 14.85
CA GLY A 302 45.85 7.65 16.15
C GLY A 302 44.44 7.35 16.66
N ALA A 303 43.40 7.47 15.82
CA ALA A 303 42.04 7.12 16.22
C ALA A 303 41.91 5.61 16.48
N THR A 304 41.34 5.25 17.63
CA THR A 304 41.04 3.85 17.95
C THR A 304 39.91 3.33 17.05
N PRO A 305 39.89 2.02 16.74
CA PRO A 305 38.83 1.43 15.92
C PRO A 305 37.42 1.65 16.48
N GLY A 306 37.29 1.73 17.81
CA GLY A 306 36.04 2.06 18.49
C GLY A 306 35.56 3.48 18.21
N LEU A 307 36.45 4.48 18.19
CA LEU A 307 36.11 5.86 17.85
C LEU A 307 35.68 5.98 16.37
N ILE A 308 36.35 5.28 15.47
CA ILE A 308 35.98 5.25 14.04
C ILE A 308 34.58 4.64 13.87
N GLY A 309 34.32 3.53 14.57
CA GLY A 309 32.99 2.91 14.59
C GLY A 309 31.92 3.84 15.14
N ALA A 310 32.19 4.53 16.25
CA ALA A 310 31.26 5.46 16.87
C ALA A 310 30.93 6.65 15.96
N VAL A 311 31.93 7.27 15.30
CA VAL A 311 31.71 8.39 14.38
C VAL A 311 30.84 7.98 13.19
N LEU A 312 31.18 6.85 12.54
CA LEU A 312 30.43 6.34 11.40
C LEU A 312 29.00 5.93 11.76
N LEU A 313 28.83 5.21 12.88
CA LEU A 313 27.52 4.79 13.34
C LEU A 313 26.65 6.00 13.69
N THR A 314 27.22 7.01 14.36
CA THR A 314 26.49 8.23 14.73
C THR A 314 26.05 9.01 13.49
N GLU A 315 26.92 9.15 12.48
CA GLU A 315 26.56 9.78 11.22
C GLU A 315 25.37 9.07 10.55
N TYR A 316 25.45 7.75 10.42
CA TYR A 316 24.41 6.97 9.76
C TYR A 316 23.10 6.94 10.53
N LEU A 317 23.18 6.81 11.85
CA LEU A 317 22.01 6.82 12.72
C LEU A 317 21.31 8.18 12.66
N ALA A 318 22.05 9.28 12.70
CA ALA A 318 21.46 10.62 12.61
C ALA A 318 20.70 10.83 11.29
N VAL A 319 21.29 10.45 10.15
CA VAL A 319 20.63 10.59 8.84
C VAL A 319 19.45 9.63 8.68
N ALA A 320 19.57 8.39 9.18
CA ALA A 320 18.49 7.40 9.10
C ALA A 320 17.29 7.81 9.97
N LEU A 321 17.51 8.32 11.19
CA LEU A 321 16.44 8.81 12.05
C LEU A 321 15.78 10.08 11.48
N LEU A 322 16.55 10.99 10.88
CA LEU A 322 15.97 12.16 10.20
C LEU A 322 15.07 11.71 9.03
N ALA A 323 15.52 10.72 8.25
CA ALA A 323 14.74 10.13 7.18
C ALA A 323 13.48 9.44 7.69
N ASP A 324 13.56 8.74 8.83
CA ASP A 324 12.43 8.07 9.45
C ASP A 324 11.32 9.07 9.82
N VAL A 325 11.70 10.18 10.47
CA VAL A 325 10.77 11.27 10.82
C VAL A 325 10.12 11.86 9.55
N LEU A 326 10.91 12.14 8.51
CA LEU A 326 10.40 12.64 7.23
C LEU A 326 9.45 11.62 6.57
N GLY A 327 9.78 10.35 6.61
CA GLY A 327 8.98 9.27 6.02
C GLY A 327 7.63 9.12 6.73
N LEU A 328 7.63 9.14 8.06
CA LEU A 328 6.41 9.12 8.88
C LEU A 328 5.54 10.36 8.65
N LEU A 329 6.15 11.54 8.46
CA LEU A 329 5.42 12.76 8.13
C LEU A 329 4.73 12.64 6.76
N ILE A 330 5.44 12.14 5.73
CA ILE A 330 4.87 11.89 4.40
C ILE A 330 3.75 10.86 4.46
N ALA A 331 3.93 9.78 5.21
CA ALA A 331 2.91 8.74 5.39
C ALA A 331 1.64 9.33 6.05
N ARG A 332 1.80 10.15 7.08
CA ARG A 332 0.68 10.82 7.75
C ARG A 332 -0.08 11.77 6.82
N LEU A 333 0.63 12.54 5.98
CA LEU A 333 0.02 13.49 5.05
C LEU A 333 -0.66 12.78 3.86
N THR A 334 -0.12 11.63 3.44
CA THR A 334 -0.65 10.86 2.30
C THR A 334 -1.78 9.91 2.71
N ALA A 335 -1.83 9.45 3.96
CA ALA A 335 -2.85 8.54 4.48
C ALA A 335 -4.31 8.96 4.17
N PRO A 336 -4.75 10.21 4.39
CA PRO A 336 -6.12 10.62 4.08
C PRO A 336 -6.45 10.58 2.59
N VAL A 337 -5.46 10.80 1.71
CA VAL A 337 -5.66 10.74 0.25
C VAL A 337 -5.85 9.31 -0.24
N VAL A 338 -5.20 8.34 0.41
CA VAL A 338 -5.29 6.91 0.06
C VAL A 338 -6.52 6.24 0.67
N ALA A 339 -7.03 6.77 1.80
CA ALA A 339 -8.15 6.18 2.54
C ALA A 339 -9.50 6.90 2.37
N SER A 340 -9.52 8.01 1.64
CA SER A 340 -10.70 8.81 1.30
C SER A 340 -11.89 8.03 0.69
N PRO A 341 -11.74 6.85 0.07
CA PRO A 341 -12.91 6.07 -0.36
C PRO A 341 -13.68 5.39 0.79
N THR A 342 -13.15 5.38 2.02
CA THR A 342 -13.82 4.78 3.20
C THR A 342 -14.85 5.74 3.83
N ALA A 343 -15.46 6.59 3.02
CA ALA A 343 -16.34 7.69 3.43
C ALA A 343 -17.49 7.24 4.36
N SER A 344 -17.87 5.96 4.34
CA SER A 344 -18.95 5.37 5.14
C SER A 344 -18.72 5.34 6.67
N ARG A 345 -17.51 5.65 7.17
CA ARG A 345 -17.23 5.56 8.62
C ARG A 345 -16.75 6.87 9.25
N ILE A 346 -16.95 6.97 10.55
CA ILE A 346 -16.53 8.11 11.37
C ILE A 346 -15.20 7.76 12.02
N GLY A 347 -14.19 8.60 11.78
CA GLY A 347 -12.86 8.48 12.36
C GLY A 347 -11.84 9.17 11.46
N ASP A 348 -10.99 10.03 12.05
CA ASP A 348 -9.78 10.47 11.36
C ASP A 348 -8.81 9.29 11.37
N LEU A 349 -8.11 9.05 10.26
CA LEU A 349 -6.99 8.12 10.31
C LEU A 349 -5.91 8.78 11.16
N GLY A 350 -5.94 8.46 12.46
CA GLY A 350 -4.81 8.74 13.34
C GLY A 350 -3.55 8.28 12.61
N GLY A 351 -2.53 9.14 12.58
CA GLY A 351 -1.27 8.87 11.91
C GLY A 351 -0.63 7.54 12.35
N PRO A 352 0.53 7.16 11.77
CA PRO A 352 1.16 5.87 12.04
C PRO A 352 1.17 5.52 13.54
N THR A 353 0.61 4.36 13.88
CA THR A 353 0.41 3.92 15.27
C THR A 353 1.74 3.60 15.95
N GLY A 354 1.77 3.52 17.29
CA GLY A 354 2.98 3.17 18.06
C GLY A 354 3.76 1.95 17.53
N PRO A 355 3.10 0.82 17.19
CA PRO A 355 3.76 -0.31 16.56
C PRO A 355 4.35 -0.02 15.17
N VAL A 356 3.69 0.80 14.36
CA VAL A 356 4.19 1.22 13.03
C VAL A 356 5.43 2.10 13.18
N ILE A 357 5.41 3.04 14.13
CA ILE A 357 6.57 3.87 14.47
C ILE A 357 7.72 2.97 14.94
N ALA A 358 7.47 2.02 15.85
CA ALA A 358 8.50 1.10 16.32
C ALA A 358 9.12 0.26 15.18
N ALA A 359 8.29 -0.27 14.27
CA ALA A 359 8.76 -1.06 13.14
C ALA A 359 9.58 -0.24 12.12
N THR A 360 9.16 0.99 11.84
CA THR A 360 9.88 1.91 10.93
C THR A 360 11.18 2.42 11.52
N THR A 361 11.19 2.78 12.81
CA THR A 361 12.42 3.14 13.52
C THR A 361 13.39 1.94 13.60
N LEU A 362 12.89 0.71 13.83
CA LEU A 362 13.73 -0.49 13.79
C LEU A 362 14.37 -0.68 12.41
N LEU A 363 13.61 -0.46 11.33
CA LEU A 363 14.15 -0.48 9.96
C LEU A 363 15.25 0.58 9.80
N ALA A 364 14.99 1.84 10.19
CA ALA A 364 15.97 2.92 10.08
C ALA A 364 17.27 2.61 10.84
N VAL A 365 17.16 2.07 12.06
CA VAL A 365 18.30 1.62 12.86
C VAL A 365 19.03 0.46 12.17
N ALA A 366 18.31 -0.54 11.66
CA ALA A 366 18.91 -1.65 10.93
C ALA A 366 19.69 -1.18 9.69
N VAL A 367 19.14 -0.21 8.93
CA VAL A 367 19.82 0.41 7.78
C VAL A 367 21.11 1.12 8.22
N ALA A 368 21.05 1.89 9.30
CA ALA A 368 22.22 2.59 9.84
C ALA A 368 23.31 1.63 10.29
N VAL A 369 22.94 0.59 11.06
CA VAL A 369 23.85 -0.44 11.55
C VAL A 369 24.47 -1.22 10.39
N LEU A 370 23.68 -1.70 9.43
CA LEU A 370 24.19 -2.45 8.27
C LEU A 370 25.11 -1.59 7.40
N SER A 371 24.80 -0.29 7.25
CA SER A 371 25.64 0.66 6.53
C SER A 371 26.97 0.91 7.24
N ALA A 372 26.98 0.90 8.58
CA ALA A 372 28.18 1.09 9.40
C ALA A 372 29.01 -0.20 9.58
N LEU A 373 28.37 -1.37 9.65
CA LEU A 373 28.97 -2.62 10.11
C LEU A 373 30.08 -3.13 9.19
N ARG A 374 29.86 -3.12 7.88
CA ARG A 374 30.86 -3.61 6.91
C ARG A 374 32.09 -2.70 6.82
N PRO A 375 31.97 -1.35 6.72
CA PRO A 375 33.13 -0.46 6.79
C PRO A 375 33.88 -0.59 8.12
N THR A 376 33.18 -0.69 9.24
CA THR A 376 33.82 -0.79 10.57
C THR A 376 34.55 -2.11 10.79
N LEU A 377 33.95 -3.25 10.42
CA LEU A 377 34.62 -4.55 10.48
C LEU A 377 35.84 -4.63 9.56
N ARG A 378 35.77 -4.05 8.36
CA ARG A 378 36.93 -3.97 7.48
C ARG A 378 37.99 -3.04 8.03
N ALA A 379 37.61 -1.88 8.55
CA ALA A 379 38.53 -0.97 9.22
C ALA A 379 39.20 -1.64 10.42
N LEU A 380 38.50 -2.47 11.19
CA LEU A 380 39.09 -3.26 12.29
C LEU A 380 40.14 -4.26 11.79
N ARG A 381 39.86 -4.95 10.67
CA ARG A 381 40.69 -6.05 10.16
C ARG A 381 41.83 -5.64 9.21
N THR A 382 41.79 -4.45 8.61
CA THR A 382 42.85 -3.99 7.69
C THR A 382 43.93 -3.22 8.44
N ALA A 383 45.17 -3.69 8.29
CA ALA A 383 46.36 -3.01 8.77
C ALA A 383 46.49 -1.64 8.08
N THR A 384 46.93 -0.63 8.82
CA THR A 384 47.04 0.76 8.34
C THR A 384 47.86 0.87 7.06
N VAL A 385 48.89 0.02 6.94
CA VAL A 385 49.78 -0.06 5.78
C VAL A 385 49.06 -0.61 4.53
N THR A 386 48.19 -1.61 4.65
CA THR A 386 47.42 -2.13 3.50
C THR A 386 46.20 -1.29 3.15
N ALA A 387 45.74 -0.44 4.07
CA ALA A 387 44.69 0.56 3.80
C ALA A 387 45.24 1.82 3.10
N LEU A 388 46.53 2.14 3.29
CA LEU A 388 47.23 3.27 2.66
C LEU A 388 47.97 2.87 1.38
N ALA A 389 48.54 1.66 1.35
CA ALA A 389 49.07 1.06 0.13
C ALA A 389 47.88 0.58 -0.71
N ASP A 390 47.33 1.49 -1.52
CA ASP A 390 46.34 1.15 -2.53
C ASP A 390 47.03 0.30 -3.60
N THR A 391 47.24 -0.99 -3.31
CA THR A 391 47.82 -1.90 -4.29
C THR A 391 46.78 -2.02 -5.40
N ALA A 392 47.02 -1.30 -6.49
CA ALA A 392 46.26 -1.38 -7.73
C ALA A 392 46.07 -2.86 -8.07
N HIS A 393 44.86 -3.37 -7.85
CA HIS A 393 44.55 -4.77 -8.12
C HIS A 393 44.72 -4.97 -9.63
N ARG A 394 45.81 -5.64 -10.04
CA ARG A 394 46.10 -5.92 -11.45
C ARG A 394 44.88 -6.64 -12.06
N PRO A 395 44.35 -6.17 -13.21
CA PRO A 395 43.23 -6.84 -13.85
C PRO A 395 43.61 -8.29 -14.17
N ARG A 396 42.82 -9.24 -13.67
CA ARG A 396 43.00 -10.67 -13.95
C ARG A 396 42.67 -10.89 -15.44
N ARG A 397 43.70 -11.08 -16.26
CA ARG A 397 43.56 -11.29 -17.72
C ARG A 397 42.80 -12.60 -17.98
N ARG A 398 41.70 -12.55 -18.71
CA ARG A 398 41.01 -13.73 -19.24
C ARG A 398 41.04 -13.69 -20.77
N PRO A 399 41.73 -14.62 -21.45
CA PRO A 399 42.04 -14.54 -22.89
C PRO A 399 40.82 -14.64 -23.81
N TRP A 400 39.71 -15.22 -23.36
CA TRP A 400 38.48 -15.28 -24.17
C TRP A 400 37.75 -13.92 -24.29
N LEU A 401 37.90 -13.02 -23.30
CA LEU A 401 37.29 -11.69 -23.34
C LEU A 401 37.97 -10.75 -24.35
N THR A 402 39.21 -11.03 -24.78
CA THR A 402 39.92 -10.24 -25.78
C THR A 402 39.44 -10.52 -27.21
N ALA A 403 39.09 -11.77 -27.53
CA ALA A 403 38.52 -12.13 -28.84
C ALA A 403 37.12 -11.53 -29.02
N LEU A 404 36.27 -11.60 -27.98
CA LEU A 404 34.95 -10.94 -27.99
C LEU A 404 35.07 -9.40 -28.01
N SER A 405 36.16 -8.83 -27.50
CA SER A 405 36.34 -7.38 -27.46
C SER A 405 36.62 -6.72 -28.80
N ALA A 406 36.97 -7.48 -29.84
CA ALA A 406 37.23 -6.92 -31.16
C ALA A 406 35.95 -6.59 -31.95
N LEU A 407 34.81 -7.19 -31.58
CA LEU A 407 33.55 -7.09 -32.34
C LEU A 407 32.54 -6.09 -31.74
N LEU A 408 32.74 -5.62 -30.50
CA LEU A 408 31.76 -4.77 -29.82
C LEU A 408 32.20 -3.31 -29.72
N PRO A 409 31.29 -2.33 -29.92
CA PRO A 409 31.59 -0.91 -29.73
C PRO A 409 32.18 -0.63 -28.34
N THR A 410 33.11 0.32 -28.27
CA THR A 410 33.79 0.76 -27.03
C THR A 410 32.86 1.00 -25.82
N PRO A 411 31.67 1.63 -25.95
CA PRO A 411 30.77 1.80 -24.79
C PRO A 411 30.24 0.47 -24.27
N PHE A 412 29.97 -0.51 -25.14
CA PHE A 412 29.47 -1.81 -24.72
C PHE A 412 30.51 -2.60 -23.94
N LEU A 413 31.78 -2.54 -24.36
CA LEU A 413 32.89 -3.17 -23.65
C LEU A 413 33.11 -2.56 -22.27
N LEU A 414 33.01 -1.24 -22.17
CA LEU A 414 33.05 -0.53 -20.88
C LEU A 414 31.92 -0.99 -19.98
N GLY A 415 30.68 -1.02 -20.50
CA GLY A 415 29.51 -1.46 -19.74
C GLY A 415 29.66 -2.90 -19.24
N LEU A 416 29.99 -3.83 -20.13
CA LEU A 416 30.18 -5.25 -19.82
C LEU A 416 31.27 -5.47 -18.76
N ARG A 417 32.41 -4.77 -18.86
CA ARG A 417 33.49 -4.85 -17.87
C ARG A 417 33.07 -4.35 -16.50
N LEU A 418 32.26 -3.29 -16.43
CA LEU A 418 31.75 -2.77 -15.17
C LEU A 418 30.79 -3.77 -14.51
N THR A 419 29.90 -4.39 -15.28
CA THR A 419 28.95 -5.39 -14.79
C THR A 419 29.65 -6.66 -14.30
N ILE A 420 30.59 -7.21 -15.07
CA ILE A 420 31.31 -8.46 -14.73
C ILE A 420 32.15 -8.31 -13.46
N ARG A 421 32.71 -7.12 -13.21
CA ARG A 421 33.55 -6.90 -12.02
C ARG A 421 32.79 -7.04 -10.71
N ARG A 422 31.46 -6.89 -10.70
CA ARG A 422 30.64 -6.95 -9.47
C ARG A 422 29.29 -7.64 -9.71
N PRO A 423 29.26 -8.97 -9.85
CA PRO A 423 28.06 -9.72 -10.21
C PRO A 423 26.92 -9.57 -9.18
N GLY A 424 27.24 -9.45 -7.89
CA GLY A 424 26.22 -9.28 -6.85
C GLY A 424 25.33 -8.04 -7.02
N ARG A 425 25.88 -6.94 -7.56
CA ARG A 425 25.07 -5.74 -7.84
C ARG A 425 24.23 -5.88 -9.10
N ALA A 426 24.78 -6.54 -10.12
CA ALA A 426 24.02 -6.84 -11.33
C ALA A 426 22.78 -7.69 -10.98
N VAL A 427 22.94 -8.70 -10.12
CA VAL A 427 21.82 -9.52 -9.65
C VAL A 427 20.79 -8.68 -8.88
N LEU A 428 21.22 -7.84 -7.93
CA LEU A 428 20.31 -6.96 -7.18
C LEU A 428 19.52 -6.02 -8.10
N GLN A 429 20.16 -5.44 -9.11
CA GLN A 429 19.50 -4.59 -10.09
C GLN A 429 18.53 -5.37 -10.97
N ALA A 430 18.92 -6.57 -11.43
CA ALA A 430 18.03 -7.46 -12.18
C ALA A 430 16.77 -7.81 -11.36
N CYS A 431 16.94 -8.20 -10.09
CA CYS A 431 15.83 -8.51 -9.19
C CYS A 431 14.96 -7.28 -8.91
N SER A 432 15.54 -6.10 -8.70
CA SER A 432 14.80 -4.84 -8.57
C SER A 432 13.93 -4.58 -9.81
N THR A 433 14.50 -4.78 -11.01
CA THR A 433 13.79 -4.57 -12.28
C THR A 433 12.65 -5.56 -12.45
N ALA A 434 12.90 -6.85 -12.14
CA ALA A 434 11.89 -7.90 -12.16
C ALA A 434 10.74 -7.60 -11.20
N THR A 435 11.05 -7.16 -9.98
CA THR A 435 10.08 -6.76 -8.94
C THR A 435 9.13 -5.68 -9.46
N THR A 436 9.67 -4.64 -10.11
CA THR A 436 8.84 -3.60 -10.75
C THR A 436 7.94 -4.14 -11.84
N LEU A 437 8.43 -5.05 -12.69
CA LEU A 437 7.64 -5.56 -13.81
C LEU A 437 6.57 -6.56 -13.37
N ILE A 438 6.79 -7.32 -12.30
CA ILE A 438 5.76 -8.13 -11.65
C ILE A 438 4.60 -7.22 -11.22
N ALA A 439 4.91 -6.11 -10.56
CA ALA A 439 3.90 -5.15 -10.10
C ALA A 439 3.16 -4.48 -11.27
N LEU A 440 3.90 -4.03 -12.29
CA LEU A 440 3.33 -3.36 -13.46
C LEU A 440 2.43 -4.30 -14.27
N THR A 441 2.81 -5.57 -14.38
CA THR A 441 2.01 -6.63 -15.02
C THR A 441 0.68 -6.83 -14.30
N GLY A 442 0.72 -6.87 -12.96
CA GLY A 442 -0.49 -6.95 -12.14
C GLY A 442 -1.40 -5.72 -12.31
N LEU A 443 -0.82 -4.51 -12.31
CA LEU A 443 -1.57 -3.26 -12.50
C LEU A 443 -2.24 -3.19 -13.87
N LEU A 444 -1.52 -3.54 -14.93
CA LEU A 444 -2.06 -3.55 -16.29
C LEU A 444 -3.15 -4.62 -16.47
N SER A 445 -2.98 -5.79 -15.85
CA SER A 445 -3.98 -6.86 -15.97
C SER A 445 -5.29 -6.49 -15.26
N LEU A 446 -5.22 -5.74 -14.16
CA LEU A 446 -6.40 -5.24 -13.47
C LEU A 446 -7.09 -4.08 -14.18
N SER A 447 -6.35 -3.23 -14.90
CA SER A 447 -6.95 -2.13 -15.66
C SER A 447 -7.76 -2.60 -16.87
N VAL A 448 -7.54 -3.84 -17.35
CA VAL A 448 -8.28 -4.45 -18.46
C VAL A 448 -9.46 -5.30 -17.96
N GLN A 449 -9.55 -5.56 -16.65
CA GLN A 449 -10.64 -6.33 -16.09
C GLN A 449 -11.96 -5.56 -16.25
N SER A 450 -12.98 -6.20 -16.83
CA SER A 450 -14.29 -5.59 -16.99
C SER A 450 -14.95 -5.37 -15.63
N SER A 451 -15.20 -4.11 -15.27
CA SER A 451 -15.94 -3.73 -14.08
C SER A 451 -17.37 -4.25 -14.20
N ARG A 452 -17.74 -5.24 -13.39
CA ARG A 452 -19.16 -5.62 -13.24
C ARG A 452 -19.79 -4.64 -12.26
N GLY A 453 -20.75 -3.83 -12.69
CA GLY A 453 -21.45 -2.93 -11.78
C GLY A 453 -22.54 -3.65 -10.98
N TYR A 454 -23.10 -2.94 -10.00
CA TYR A 454 -24.06 -3.51 -9.04
C TYR A 454 -25.54 -3.46 -9.46
N GLY A 455 -25.85 -3.04 -10.68
CA GLY A 455 -27.24 -2.99 -11.16
C GLY A 455 -27.82 -4.37 -11.50
N LEU A 456 -29.16 -4.45 -11.60
CA LEU A 456 -29.85 -5.61 -12.18
C LEU A 456 -29.27 -5.91 -13.58
N ASN A 457 -28.96 -7.18 -13.85
CA ASN A 457 -28.28 -7.69 -15.06
C ASN A 457 -26.78 -7.31 -15.21
N GLY A 458 -26.10 -6.88 -14.15
CA GLY A 458 -24.66 -6.56 -14.19
C GLY A 458 -24.34 -5.23 -14.89
N SER A 459 -25.32 -4.32 -14.93
CA SER A 459 -25.18 -2.97 -15.46
C SER A 459 -24.00 -2.22 -14.80
N SER A 460 -23.13 -1.61 -15.61
CA SER A 460 -21.94 -0.85 -15.19
C SER A 460 -22.25 0.57 -14.68
N ALA A 461 -23.52 0.93 -14.52
CA ALA A 461 -23.94 2.29 -14.16
C ALA A 461 -23.44 2.74 -12.77
N ILE A 462 -23.19 1.79 -11.85
CA ILE A 462 -22.51 2.05 -10.58
C ILE A 462 -21.30 1.13 -10.51
N PRO A 463 -20.08 1.70 -10.52
CA PRO A 463 -18.87 0.93 -10.36
C PRO A 463 -18.89 0.11 -9.08
N ASN A 464 -18.33 -1.10 -9.16
CA ASN A 464 -18.17 -1.96 -8.00
C ASN A 464 -17.14 -1.32 -7.05
N LEU A 465 -17.56 -0.86 -5.87
CA LEU A 465 -16.67 -0.25 -4.87
C LEU A 465 -15.50 -1.16 -4.50
N ARG A 466 -15.67 -2.49 -4.56
CA ARG A 466 -14.56 -3.44 -4.38
C ARG A 466 -13.53 -3.31 -5.49
N ASP A 467 -13.97 -3.15 -6.74
CA ASP A 467 -13.09 -2.99 -7.90
C ASP A 467 -12.42 -1.61 -7.90
N GLU A 468 -13.16 -0.55 -7.54
CA GLU A 468 -12.60 0.80 -7.39
C GLU A 468 -11.59 0.89 -6.25
N ASN A 469 -11.92 0.38 -5.07
CA ASN A 469 -11.02 0.44 -3.92
C ASN A 469 -9.79 -0.48 -4.12
N ALA A 470 -9.96 -1.65 -4.73
CA ALA A 470 -8.84 -2.49 -5.14
C ALA A 470 -7.96 -1.81 -6.19
N GLY A 471 -8.58 -1.11 -7.16
CA GLY A 471 -7.88 -0.29 -8.15
C GLY A 471 -7.06 0.82 -7.51
N HIS A 472 -7.64 1.61 -6.61
CA HIS A 472 -6.95 2.70 -5.91
C HIS A 472 -5.80 2.21 -5.02
N LEU A 473 -6.02 1.15 -4.23
CA LEU A 473 -4.97 0.55 -3.41
C LEU A 473 -3.83 0.01 -4.25
N LEU A 474 -4.13 -0.64 -5.39
CA LEU A 474 -3.10 -1.17 -6.27
C LEU A 474 -2.35 -0.05 -7.00
N ILE A 475 -3.04 0.99 -7.46
CA ILE A 475 -2.42 2.20 -8.02
C ILE A 475 -1.48 2.81 -6.98
N ALA A 476 -1.90 2.94 -5.72
CA ALA A 476 -1.07 3.45 -4.65
C ALA A 476 0.17 2.58 -4.41
N VAL A 477 0.00 1.26 -4.26
CA VAL A 477 1.11 0.29 -4.08
C VAL A 477 2.07 0.31 -5.27
N SER A 478 1.54 0.39 -6.49
CA SER A 478 2.35 0.45 -7.71
C SER A 478 3.08 1.77 -7.85
N ALA A 479 2.45 2.89 -7.51
CA ALA A 479 3.11 4.19 -7.46
C ALA A 479 4.27 4.18 -6.45
N LEU A 480 4.07 3.59 -5.27
CA LEU A 480 5.10 3.39 -4.25
C LEU A 480 6.24 2.51 -4.77
N LEU A 481 5.94 1.39 -5.43
CA LEU A 481 6.93 0.50 -6.05
C LEU A 481 7.73 1.20 -7.15
N ILE A 482 7.07 1.95 -8.03
CA ILE A 482 7.71 2.73 -9.09
C ILE A 482 8.62 3.79 -8.48
N ALA A 483 8.15 4.55 -7.49
CA ALA A 483 8.95 5.56 -6.81
C ALA A 483 10.22 4.96 -6.18
N LEU A 484 10.08 3.84 -5.48
CA LEU A 484 11.20 3.16 -4.84
C LEU A 484 12.17 2.55 -5.88
N ALA A 485 11.67 2.05 -7.02
CA ALA A 485 12.50 1.54 -8.10
C ALA A 485 13.28 2.62 -8.84
N VAL A 486 12.68 3.79 -9.06
CA VAL A 486 13.36 4.97 -9.60
C VAL A 486 14.53 5.36 -8.68
N VAL A 487 14.30 5.41 -7.37
CA VAL A 487 15.35 5.74 -6.39
C VAL A 487 16.44 4.67 -6.35
N ASN A 488 16.07 3.39 -6.37
CA ASN A 488 17.03 2.29 -6.47
C ASN A 488 17.89 2.42 -7.73
N THR A 489 17.28 2.73 -8.87
CA THR A 489 18.00 2.91 -10.15
C THR A 489 19.00 4.07 -10.06
N ILE A 490 18.59 5.21 -9.50
CA ILE A 490 19.47 6.37 -9.30
C ILE A 490 20.62 6.02 -8.34
N THR A 491 20.33 5.32 -7.24
CA THR A 491 21.35 4.91 -6.26
C THR A 491 22.34 3.89 -6.81
N PHE A 492 21.87 2.88 -7.56
CA PHE A 492 22.74 1.93 -8.27
C PHE A 492 23.62 2.63 -9.30
N THR A 493 23.05 3.52 -10.11
CA THR A 493 23.81 4.25 -11.13
C THR A 493 24.87 5.13 -10.49
N TRP A 494 24.51 5.91 -9.47
CA TRP A 494 25.43 6.82 -8.81
C TRP A 494 26.56 6.08 -8.13
N THR A 495 26.25 5.03 -7.36
CA THR A 495 27.28 4.22 -6.69
C THR A 495 28.22 3.58 -7.71
N THR A 496 27.69 3.05 -8.80
CA THR A 496 28.49 2.49 -9.91
C THR A 496 29.37 3.57 -10.56
N ALA A 497 28.82 4.76 -10.83
CA ALA A 497 29.58 5.89 -11.37
C ALA A 497 30.72 6.31 -10.44
N THR A 498 30.47 6.37 -9.13
CA THR A 498 31.48 6.78 -8.14
C THR A 498 32.61 5.79 -7.98
N GLU A 499 32.32 4.49 -8.05
CA GLU A 499 33.32 3.43 -7.93
C GLU A 499 34.10 3.23 -9.23
N ALA A 500 33.45 3.41 -10.37
CA ALA A 500 34.07 3.28 -11.68
C ALA A 500 34.99 4.47 -12.01
N ARG A 501 35.02 5.54 -11.20
CA ARG A 501 35.77 6.78 -11.48
C ARG A 501 37.22 6.53 -11.92
N PRO A 502 38.05 5.74 -11.20
CA PRO A 502 39.44 5.54 -11.61
C PRO A 502 39.53 4.83 -12.95
N SER A 503 38.75 3.76 -13.14
CA SER A 503 38.73 3.01 -14.40
C SER A 503 38.21 3.83 -15.58
N LEU A 504 37.26 4.73 -15.36
CA LEU A 504 36.73 5.64 -16.38
C LEU A 504 37.72 6.76 -16.69
N ALA A 505 38.47 7.25 -15.71
CA ALA A 505 39.54 8.22 -15.91
C ALA A 505 40.67 7.63 -16.77
N VAL A 506 41.08 6.38 -16.49
CA VAL A 506 42.06 5.65 -17.32
C VAL A 506 41.54 5.44 -18.73
N ALA A 507 40.26 5.04 -18.90
CA ALA A 507 39.67 4.89 -20.23
C ALA A 507 39.67 6.22 -21.01
N ARG A 508 39.38 7.35 -20.36
CA ARG A 508 39.45 8.68 -20.98
C ARG A 508 40.88 9.11 -21.32
N ALA A 509 41.85 8.78 -20.47
CA ALA A 509 43.26 9.03 -20.74
C ALA A 509 43.76 8.23 -21.97
N LEU A 510 43.18 7.05 -22.20
CA LEU A 510 43.44 6.21 -23.38
C LEU A 510 42.59 6.59 -24.62
N GLY A 511 41.89 7.74 -24.59
CA GLY A 511 41.17 8.29 -25.75
C GLY A 511 39.65 8.06 -25.79
N ALA A 512 39.04 7.47 -24.76
CA ALA A 512 37.59 7.31 -24.72
C ALA A 512 36.89 8.68 -24.56
N THR A 513 35.88 8.94 -25.40
CA THR A 513 35.14 10.21 -25.34
C THR A 513 34.21 10.26 -24.13
N PRO A 514 33.85 11.45 -23.61
CA PRO A 514 32.86 11.59 -22.54
C PRO A 514 31.51 10.95 -22.90
N GLY A 515 31.12 11.00 -24.18
CA GLY A 515 29.95 10.32 -24.72
C GLY A 515 30.04 8.80 -24.55
N GLN A 516 31.16 8.20 -24.96
CA GLN A 516 31.40 6.75 -24.81
C GLN A 516 31.42 6.30 -23.35
N VAL A 517 31.96 7.11 -22.43
CA VAL A 517 31.92 6.83 -20.99
C VAL A 517 30.50 6.88 -20.45
N SER A 518 29.72 7.89 -20.82
CA SER A 518 28.33 7.99 -20.37
C SER A 518 27.46 6.85 -20.91
N ALA A 519 27.63 6.51 -22.20
CA ALA A 519 26.95 5.39 -22.84
C ALA A 519 27.39 4.05 -22.21
N GLY A 520 28.68 3.88 -21.90
CA GLY A 520 29.16 2.69 -21.22
C GLY A 520 28.59 2.53 -19.81
N LEU A 521 28.40 3.63 -19.08
CA LEU A 521 27.74 3.59 -17.78
C LEU A 521 26.26 3.22 -17.90
N SER A 522 25.53 3.77 -18.88
CA SER A 522 24.14 3.40 -19.16
C SER A 522 24.01 1.94 -19.59
N ILE A 523 24.93 1.43 -20.43
CA ILE A 523 24.96 0.01 -20.82
C ILE A 523 25.23 -0.89 -19.60
N ALA A 524 26.10 -0.48 -18.68
CA ALA A 524 26.37 -1.25 -17.44
C ALA A 524 25.13 -1.43 -16.57
N GLN A 525 24.16 -0.51 -16.67
CA GLN A 525 22.90 -0.50 -15.92
C GLN A 525 21.78 -1.21 -16.70
N LEU A 526 21.78 -1.11 -18.03
CA LEU A 526 20.84 -1.83 -18.90
C LEU A 526 21.08 -3.34 -18.92
N LEU A 527 22.34 -3.77 -18.97
CA LEU A 527 22.72 -5.19 -19.06
C LEU A 527 22.06 -6.06 -17.99
N PRO A 528 22.06 -5.68 -16.69
CA PRO A 528 21.33 -6.41 -15.66
C PRO A 528 19.81 -6.24 -15.71
N CYS A 529 19.29 -5.12 -16.23
CA CYS A 529 17.85 -4.89 -16.32
C CYS A 529 17.17 -5.80 -17.37
N LEU A 530 17.87 -6.18 -18.45
CA LEU A 530 17.34 -7.08 -19.48
C LEU A 530 16.86 -8.44 -18.95
N PRO A 531 17.68 -9.25 -18.25
CA PRO A 531 17.20 -10.52 -17.68
C PRO A 531 16.12 -10.29 -16.62
N GLY A 532 16.20 -9.19 -15.86
CA GLY A 532 15.14 -8.80 -14.94
C GLY A 532 13.80 -8.56 -15.65
N ALA A 533 13.83 -7.94 -16.83
CA ALA A 533 12.64 -7.70 -17.64
C ALA A 533 12.06 -8.96 -18.28
N VAL A 534 12.93 -9.82 -18.80
CA VAL A 534 12.55 -11.11 -19.39
C VAL A 534 11.91 -12.04 -18.36
N ILE A 535 12.40 -12.04 -17.11
CA ILE A 535 11.86 -12.87 -16.03
C ILE A 535 10.64 -12.21 -15.35
N GLY A 536 10.62 -10.87 -15.26
CA GLY A 536 9.60 -10.12 -14.53
C GLY A 536 8.20 -10.26 -15.12
N ILE A 537 8.04 -10.25 -16.44
CA ILE A 537 6.74 -10.42 -17.11
C ILE A 537 6.13 -11.81 -16.82
N PRO A 538 6.80 -12.95 -17.13
CA PRO A 538 6.22 -14.27 -16.90
C PRO A 538 5.99 -14.56 -15.41
N LEU A 539 6.87 -14.07 -14.52
CA LEU A 539 6.63 -14.20 -13.08
C LEU A 539 5.43 -13.34 -12.64
N GLY A 540 5.27 -12.14 -13.20
CA GLY A 540 4.09 -11.29 -13.01
C GLY A 540 2.80 -11.96 -13.45
N ILE A 541 2.80 -12.62 -14.61
CA ILE A 541 1.67 -13.39 -15.12
C ILE A 541 1.36 -14.57 -14.19
N ALA A 542 2.38 -15.34 -13.78
CA ALA A 542 2.20 -16.49 -12.90
C ALA A 542 1.66 -16.11 -11.52
N VAL A 543 2.15 -15.00 -10.97
CA VAL A 543 1.66 -14.46 -9.71
C VAL A 543 0.22 -13.95 -9.89
N PHE A 544 -0.07 -13.20 -10.95
CA PHE A 544 -1.41 -12.71 -11.22
C PHE A 544 -2.42 -13.86 -11.38
N SER A 545 -2.08 -14.90 -12.13
CA SER A 545 -2.96 -16.05 -12.36
C SER A 545 -3.18 -16.89 -11.10
N ALA A 546 -2.17 -17.02 -10.23
CA ALA A 546 -2.30 -17.75 -8.96
C ALA A 546 -3.25 -17.07 -7.97
N PHE A 547 -3.36 -15.74 -8.01
CA PHE A 547 -4.15 -14.95 -7.06
C PHE A 547 -5.47 -14.41 -7.62
N SER A 548 -5.69 -14.49 -8.93
CA SER A 548 -6.91 -13.98 -9.57
C SER A 548 -7.99 -15.05 -9.71
N ALA A 549 -9.24 -14.61 -9.85
CA ALA A 549 -10.36 -15.52 -10.14
C ALA A 549 -10.13 -16.24 -11.48
N ARG A 550 -10.70 -17.44 -11.66
CA ARG A 550 -10.53 -18.26 -12.88
C ARG A 550 -10.95 -17.55 -14.18
N ASN A 551 -11.77 -16.50 -14.08
CA ASN A 551 -12.28 -15.74 -15.22
C ASN A 551 -11.56 -14.39 -15.41
N ALA A 552 -10.45 -14.16 -14.71
CA ALA A 552 -9.67 -12.94 -14.87
C ALA A 552 -9.01 -12.89 -16.25
N VAL A 553 -9.04 -11.71 -16.87
CA VAL A 553 -8.47 -11.49 -18.20
C VAL A 553 -7.08 -10.88 -18.04
N LEU A 554 -6.08 -11.51 -18.64
CA LEU A 554 -4.73 -10.95 -18.68
C LEU A 554 -4.68 -9.76 -19.64
N ALA A 555 -3.92 -8.73 -19.29
CA ALA A 555 -3.67 -7.65 -20.23
C ALA A 555 -3.01 -8.17 -21.52
N PRO A 556 -3.24 -7.52 -22.67
CA PRO A 556 -2.59 -7.91 -23.92
C PRO A 556 -1.06 -7.92 -23.75
N PHE A 557 -0.40 -8.97 -24.21
CA PHE A 557 1.06 -9.12 -24.08
C PHE A 557 1.84 -7.91 -24.65
N SER A 558 1.28 -7.26 -25.69
CA SER A 558 1.83 -6.02 -26.26
C SER A 558 1.94 -4.89 -25.23
N THR A 559 0.94 -4.72 -24.35
CA THR A 559 0.97 -3.69 -23.30
C THR A 559 2.04 -4.00 -22.25
N MET A 560 2.20 -5.26 -21.86
CA MET A 560 3.26 -5.70 -20.94
C MET A 560 4.65 -5.48 -21.54
N LEU A 561 4.82 -5.75 -22.85
CA LEU A 561 6.07 -5.52 -23.57
C LEU A 561 6.40 -4.02 -23.66
N ILE A 562 5.40 -3.17 -23.95
CA ILE A 562 5.55 -1.71 -23.93
C ILE A 562 5.99 -1.24 -22.54
N ALA A 563 5.38 -1.78 -21.48
CA ALA A 563 5.75 -1.49 -20.09
C ALA A 563 7.22 -1.87 -19.80
N ALA A 564 7.67 -3.05 -20.24
CA ALA A 564 9.06 -3.46 -20.12
C ALA A 564 10.02 -2.54 -20.89
N LEU A 565 9.71 -2.20 -22.14
CA LEU A 565 10.52 -1.27 -22.92
C LEU A 565 10.56 0.13 -22.28
N ALA A 566 9.43 0.60 -21.74
CA ALA A 566 9.35 1.86 -21.02
C ALA A 566 10.23 1.85 -19.75
N THR A 567 10.20 0.78 -18.94
CA THR A 567 11.08 0.67 -17.76
C THR A 567 12.56 0.68 -18.13
N LEU A 568 12.95 0.03 -19.24
CA LEU A 568 14.32 0.08 -19.75
C LEU A 568 14.71 1.49 -20.22
N LEU A 569 13.84 2.18 -20.96
CA LEU A 569 14.08 3.56 -21.42
C LEU A 569 14.19 4.54 -20.25
N VAL A 570 13.29 4.43 -19.27
CA VAL A 570 13.34 5.23 -18.03
C VAL A 570 14.63 4.97 -17.28
N THR A 571 15.08 3.71 -17.21
CA THR A 571 16.39 3.37 -16.61
C THR A 571 17.52 4.09 -17.34
N VAL A 572 17.56 4.07 -18.68
CA VAL A 572 18.57 4.81 -19.46
C VAL A 572 18.51 6.30 -19.16
N ALA A 573 17.33 6.91 -19.18
CA ALA A 573 17.14 8.34 -18.92
C ALA A 573 17.62 8.72 -17.51
N LEU A 574 17.23 7.96 -16.49
CA LEU A 574 17.68 8.15 -15.10
C LEU A 574 19.18 7.95 -14.95
N THR A 575 19.79 7.06 -15.73
CA THR A 575 21.23 6.81 -15.67
C THR A 575 22.06 7.90 -16.37
N ALA A 576 21.48 8.58 -17.37
CA ALA A 576 22.17 9.57 -18.18
C ALA A 576 22.61 10.80 -17.36
N LEU A 577 21.82 11.22 -16.37
CA LEU A 577 22.11 12.42 -15.58
C LEU A 577 23.33 12.23 -14.64
N PRO A 578 23.41 11.17 -13.80
CA PRO A 578 24.63 10.82 -13.08
C PRO A 578 25.84 10.59 -13.99
N ALA A 579 25.63 9.92 -15.13
CA ALA A 579 26.69 9.59 -16.06
C ALA A 579 27.32 10.84 -16.69
N ARG A 580 26.48 11.82 -17.10
CA ARG A 580 26.95 13.11 -17.62
C ARG A 580 27.69 13.92 -16.56
N LEU A 581 27.19 13.95 -15.33
CA LEU A 581 27.86 14.63 -14.21
C LEU A 581 29.22 14.00 -13.88
N ALA A 582 29.33 12.68 -13.94
CA ALA A 582 30.60 11.97 -13.75
C ALA A 582 31.58 12.23 -14.91
N ALA A 583 31.09 12.26 -16.15
CA ALA A 583 31.90 12.49 -17.34
C ALA A 583 32.44 13.93 -17.46
N ARG A 584 31.76 14.92 -16.85
CA ARG A 584 32.18 16.33 -16.86
C ARG A 584 33.33 16.66 -15.89
N ARG A 585 33.69 15.78 -14.97
CA ARG A 585 34.82 16.02 -14.05
C ARG A 585 36.16 15.89 -14.79
N SER A 586 37.13 16.74 -14.45
CA SER A 586 38.44 16.75 -15.11
C SER A 586 39.24 15.50 -14.78
N VAL A 587 39.85 14.88 -15.80
CA VAL A 587 40.68 13.67 -15.68
C VAL A 587 41.91 13.93 -14.80
N SER A 588 42.52 15.12 -14.92
CA SER A 588 43.70 15.55 -14.16
C SER A 588 43.44 15.58 -12.65
N GLN A 589 42.36 16.22 -12.19
CA GLN A 589 42.02 16.24 -10.75
C GLN A 589 41.74 14.84 -10.19
N THR A 590 41.12 13.95 -10.98
CA THR A 590 40.83 12.58 -10.51
C THR A 590 42.08 11.70 -10.40
N LEU A 591 43.04 11.83 -11.32
CA LEU A 591 44.28 11.06 -11.28
C LEU A 591 45.31 11.66 -10.31
N SER A 592 45.35 12.98 -10.16
CA SER A 592 46.28 13.67 -9.23
C SER A 592 45.91 13.45 -7.76
N ALA A 593 44.63 13.19 -7.47
CA ALA A 593 44.15 12.84 -6.13
C ALA A 593 44.50 11.41 -5.70
N GLU A 594 45.01 10.57 -6.62
CA GLU A 594 45.59 9.25 -6.30
C GLU A 594 47.11 9.32 -6.08
N THR A 595 47.79 10.34 -6.61
CA THR A 595 49.24 10.54 -6.44
C THR A 595 49.61 11.42 -5.24
N THR A 596 48.60 11.95 -4.51
CA THR A 596 48.75 12.73 -3.26
C THR A 596 47.93 12.09 -2.14
#